data_AF-A0A8T3UCN4-F1
#
_entry.id   AF-A0A8T3UCN4-F1
#
_cell.length_a   1.000
_cell.length_b   1.000
_cell.length_c   1.000
_cell.angle_alpha   90.00
_cell.angle_beta   90.00
_cell.angle_gamma   90.00
#
_symmetry.space_group_name_H-M   'P 1'
#
loop_
_entity.id
_entity.type
_entity.pdbx_description
1 polymer ?
#
loop_
_entity_poly.entity_id
_entity_poly.type
_entity_poly.pdbx_seq_one_letter_code
_entity_poly.pdbx_strand_id
1 'polypeptide(L)'
;MDKRKKSLKIKKDIREIKDIKNKTPKKEIIENEEIVVTYKGKEYIFDGTESVLDRFKDVIEKDKNILAIRYRNSIRSLKHRPKKSGELKFLDMTSEDGKMIYIRGLLYILCMAINRLYPNAKIRTEYQLHNAMYINITNLELTDDMVKDIEDEMKDIVDKNYEIIKKAFTKEEAEEFYMKNRSLRGMLQKDVKNEVKLYFCDRIFQLFLWCNANIYK
;
A
#
# COMPACT_ATOMS: atom_id res chain seq x y z
N MET A 1 36.73 -16.26 7.09
CA MET A 1 35.52 -16.52 7.91
C MET A 1 34.29 -15.97 7.20
N ASP A 2 33.30 -16.84 7.01
CA ASP A 2 32.41 -16.92 5.85
C ASP A 2 31.21 -15.94 5.87
N LYS A 3 31.09 -15.09 4.83
CA LYS A 3 29.99 -14.11 4.62
C LYS A 3 28.67 -14.76 4.19
N ARG A 4 28.60 -16.09 4.01
CA ARG A 4 27.38 -16.82 3.62
C ARG A 4 26.41 -17.15 4.78
N LYS A 5 26.79 -16.95 6.04
CA LYS A 5 25.95 -17.36 7.20
C LYS A 5 24.82 -16.38 7.58
N LYS A 6 24.80 -15.13 7.07
CA LYS A 6 23.78 -14.12 7.44
C LYS A 6 22.50 -14.18 6.59
N SER A 7 22.57 -14.62 5.33
CA SER A 7 21.39 -14.73 4.44
C SER A 7 20.53 -15.96 4.73
N LEU A 8 21.10 -17.00 5.35
CA LEU A 8 20.40 -18.22 5.76
C LEU A 8 19.52 -18.05 7.02
N LYS A 9 19.77 -17.04 7.85
CA LYS A 9 18.98 -16.80 9.07
C LYS A 9 17.60 -16.17 8.78
N ILE A 10 17.52 -15.23 7.84
CA ILE A 10 16.25 -14.56 7.48
C ILE A 10 15.26 -15.53 6.80
N LYS A 11 15.76 -16.51 6.03
CA LYS A 11 14.91 -17.54 5.40
C LYS A 11 14.30 -18.56 6.38
N LYS A 12 14.85 -18.70 7.60
CA LYS A 12 14.30 -19.59 8.64
C LYS A 12 13.14 -18.92 9.39
N ASP A 13 13.24 -17.64 9.71
CA ASP A 13 12.23 -16.90 10.49
C ASP A 13 10.85 -16.79 9.78
N ILE A 14 10.81 -16.88 8.44
CA ILE A 14 9.55 -16.82 7.67
C ILE A 14 8.78 -18.16 7.70
N ARG A 15 9.47 -19.28 7.99
CA ARG A 15 8.86 -20.62 8.01
C ARG A 15 8.32 -21.03 9.37
N GLU A 16 8.88 -20.51 10.46
CA GLU A 16 8.45 -20.84 11.83
C GLU A 16 7.14 -20.12 12.26
N ILE A 17 6.66 -19.13 11.49
CA ILE A 17 5.37 -18.46 11.77
C ILE A 17 4.16 -19.26 11.21
N LYS A 18 4.41 -20.35 10.46
CA LYS A 18 3.33 -21.16 9.86
C LYS A 18 2.65 -22.14 10.83
N ASP A 19 3.17 -22.35 12.04
CA ASP A 19 2.74 -23.45 12.92
C ASP A 19 1.97 -23.05 14.20
N ILE A 20 1.54 -21.80 14.36
CA ILE A 20 0.60 -21.44 15.43
C ILE A 20 -0.83 -21.43 14.87
N LYS A 21 -1.36 -22.64 14.65
CA LYS A 21 -2.77 -22.86 14.31
C LYS A 21 -3.62 -22.99 15.57
N ASN A 22 -4.87 -22.53 15.42
CA ASN A 22 -6.08 -22.97 16.12
C ASN A 22 -6.36 -22.37 17.51
N LYS A 23 -7.01 -21.20 17.51
CA LYS A 23 -8.13 -20.95 18.42
C LYS A 23 -9.41 -20.81 17.60
N THR A 24 -10.32 -21.73 17.84
CA THR A 24 -11.63 -21.93 17.21
C THR A 24 -12.45 -20.63 17.25
N PRO A 25 -13.05 -20.18 16.13
CA PRO A 25 -13.91 -19.01 16.15
C PRO A 25 -15.26 -19.33 16.81
N LYS A 26 -15.72 -18.46 17.71
CA LYS A 26 -17.13 -18.45 18.15
C LYS A 26 -18.01 -18.19 16.93
N LYS A 27 -18.89 -19.14 16.64
CA LYS A 27 -19.98 -18.99 15.65
C LYS A 27 -20.93 -17.91 16.14
N GLU A 28 -20.97 -16.78 15.46
CA GLU A 28 -22.14 -15.89 15.45
C GLU A 28 -22.89 -16.10 14.14
N ILE A 29 -24.20 -16.11 14.28
CA ILE A 29 -25.20 -16.63 13.34
C ILE A 29 -25.29 -15.71 12.13
N ILE A 30 -25.32 -16.33 10.95
CA ILE A 30 -25.40 -15.69 9.64
C ILE A 30 -26.87 -15.27 9.42
N GLU A 31 -27.15 -13.97 9.39
CA GLU A 31 -28.25 -13.46 8.59
C GLU A 31 -27.74 -13.36 7.15
N ASN A 32 -28.23 -14.25 6.28
CA ASN A 32 -27.95 -14.21 4.83
C ASN A 32 -28.66 -12.98 4.24
N GLU A 33 -28.14 -11.79 4.47
CA GLU A 33 -28.43 -10.65 3.62
C GLU A 33 -27.61 -10.81 2.33
N GLU A 34 -28.29 -10.95 1.19
CA GLU A 34 -27.62 -10.92 -0.12
C GLU A 34 -26.86 -9.59 -0.27
N ILE A 35 -25.55 -9.67 -0.52
CA ILE A 35 -24.72 -8.48 -0.70
C ILE A 35 -24.88 -8.02 -2.15
N VAL A 36 -25.72 -7.01 -2.35
CA VAL A 36 -26.00 -6.43 -3.66
C VAL A 36 -25.02 -5.29 -3.95
N VAL A 37 -24.26 -5.43 -5.02
CA VAL A 37 -23.32 -4.44 -5.53
C VAL A 37 -23.88 -3.82 -6.81
N THR A 38 -24.06 -2.51 -6.82
CA THR A 38 -24.53 -1.79 -8.01
C THR A 38 -23.33 -1.22 -8.79
N TYR A 39 -23.20 -1.57 -10.06
CA TYR A 39 -22.19 -1.02 -10.98
C TYR A 39 -22.86 -0.62 -12.30
N LYS A 40 -22.72 0.65 -12.70
CA LYS A 40 -23.36 1.23 -13.90
C LYS A 40 -24.86 0.92 -14.01
N GLY A 41 -25.58 0.96 -12.88
CA GLY A 41 -27.01 0.68 -12.81
C GLY A 41 -27.39 -0.81 -12.91
N LYS A 42 -26.41 -1.72 -12.99
CA LYS A 42 -26.64 -3.17 -12.92
C LYS A 42 -26.31 -3.69 -11.53
N GLU A 43 -27.07 -4.66 -11.07
CA GLU A 43 -26.89 -5.31 -9.78
C GLU A 43 -26.10 -6.62 -9.92
N TYR A 44 -25.19 -6.84 -8.99
CA TYR A 44 -24.33 -8.00 -8.92
C TYR A 44 -24.38 -8.55 -7.49
N ILE A 45 -24.71 -9.83 -7.34
CA ILE A 45 -24.81 -10.49 -6.04
C ILE A 45 -23.46 -11.09 -5.67
N PHE A 46 -23.00 -10.75 -4.46
CA PHE A 46 -21.77 -11.27 -3.84
C PHE A 46 -22.11 -12.15 -2.64
N ASP A 47 -21.33 -13.21 -2.46
CA ASP A 47 -21.41 -14.15 -1.33
C ASP A 47 -20.46 -13.77 -0.17
N GLY A 48 -19.67 -12.71 -0.34
CA GLY A 48 -18.65 -12.24 0.60
C GLY A 48 -17.30 -12.98 0.52
N THR A 49 -17.19 -14.04 -0.29
CA THR A 49 -15.93 -14.78 -0.51
C THR A 49 -15.19 -14.29 -1.75
N GLU A 50 -15.94 -13.93 -2.79
CA GLU A 50 -15.42 -13.42 -4.05
C GLU A 50 -14.93 -11.97 -3.92
N SER A 51 -13.81 -11.64 -4.58
CA SER A 51 -13.33 -10.26 -4.67
C SER A 51 -13.86 -9.54 -5.91
N VAL A 52 -13.85 -8.20 -5.88
CA VAL A 52 -14.23 -7.39 -7.05
C VAL A 52 -13.33 -7.68 -8.25
N LEU A 53 -12.04 -7.99 -8.02
CA LEU A 53 -11.10 -8.40 -9.05
C LEU A 53 -11.54 -9.70 -9.73
N ASP A 54 -12.02 -10.68 -8.98
CA ASP A 54 -12.43 -11.98 -9.51
C ASP A 54 -13.68 -11.83 -10.38
N ARG A 55 -14.69 -11.09 -9.87
CA ARG A 55 -15.97 -10.90 -10.57
C ARG A 55 -15.85 -10.07 -11.84
N PHE A 56 -15.03 -9.02 -11.83
CA PHE A 56 -14.91 -8.06 -12.93
C PHE A 56 -13.59 -8.22 -13.71
N LYS A 57 -13.02 -9.42 -13.70
CA LYS A 57 -11.74 -9.72 -14.36
C LYS A 57 -11.74 -9.30 -15.84
N ASP A 58 -12.79 -9.62 -16.58
CA ASP A 58 -12.91 -9.27 -18.01
C ASP A 58 -12.92 -7.75 -18.26
N VAL A 59 -13.47 -6.97 -17.33
CA VAL A 59 -13.49 -5.50 -17.42
C VAL A 59 -12.10 -4.94 -17.15
N ILE A 60 -11.42 -5.47 -16.14
CA ILE A 60 -10.10 -5.03 -15.69
C ILE A 60 -9.02 -5.42 -16.70
N GLU A 61 -9.14 -6.59 -17.35
CA GLU A 61 -8.20 -7.01 -18.39
C GLU A 61 -8.34 -6.18 -19.68
N LYS A 62 -9.54 -5.70 -19.99
CA LYS A 62 -9.80 -4.80 -21.13
C LYS A 62 -9.30 -3.37 -20.87
N ASP A 63 -9.38 -2.91 -19.62
CA ASP A 63 -8.93 -1.57 -19.23
C ASP A 63 -7.88 -1.62 -18.12
N LYS A 64 -6.61 -1.66 -18.54
CA LYS A 64 -5.46 -1.66 -17.64
C LYS A 64 -5.25 -0.33 -16.88
N ASN A 65 -6.02 0.72 -17.19
CA ASN A 65 -5.93 1.99 -16.48
C ASN A 65 -6.69 1.99 -15.14
N ILE A 66 -7.45 0.93 -14.85
CA ILE A 66 -8.17 0.78 -13.59
C ILE A 66 -7.16 0.54 -12.45
N LEU A 67 -7.10 1.49 -11.51
CA LEU A 67 -6.17 1.47 -10.38
C LEU A 67 -6.81 0.94 -9.10
N ALA A 68 -8.06 1.31 -8.87
CA ALA A 68 -8.75 1.05 -7.62
C ALA A 68 -10.27 1.10 -7.80
N ILE A 69 -10.99 0.92 -6.69
CA ILE A 69 -12.44 1.06 -6.65
C ILE A 69 -12.85 2.08 -5.59
N ARG A 70 -13.89 2.84 -5.89
CA ARG A 70 -14.71 3.51 -4.89
C ARG A 70 -15.89 2.60 -4.58
N TYR A 71 -15.95 2.14 -3.35
CA TYR A 71 -17.03 1.31 -2.84
C TYR A 71 -17.75 2.08 -1.73
N ARG A 72 -19.01 2.43 -1.98
CA ARG A 72 -19.77 3.43 -1.20
C ARG A 72 -18.97 4.72 -1.10
N ASN A 73 -18.68 5.18 0.11
CA ASN A 73 -17.91 6.41 0.37
C ASN A 73 -16.42 6.14 0.66
N SER A 74 -15.89 4.97 0.26
CA SER A 74 -14.52 4.59 0.59
C SER A 74 -13.74 4.01 -0.59
N ILE A 75 -12.49 4.44 -0.73
CA ILE A 75 -11.56 3.86 -1.69
C ILE A 75 -11.05 2.52 -1.16
N ARG A 76 -11.05 1.50 -2.03
CA ARG A 76 -10.61 0.13 -1.73
C ARG A 76 -9.78 -0.41 -2.89
N SER A 77 -9.01 -1.46 -2.61
CA SER A 77 -8.27 -2.23 -3.62
C SER A 77 -9.23 -3.07 -4.47
N LEU A 78 -8.82 -3.43 -5.69
CA LEU A 78 -9.54 -4.38 -6.55
C LEU A 78 -9.71 -5.75 -5.86
N LYS A 79 -8.76 -6.16 -5.01
CA LYS A 79 -8.85 -7.40 -4.21
C LYS A 79 -9.85 -7.29 -3.03
N HIS A 80 -10.65 -6.21 -2.94
CA HIS A 80 -11.64 -6.05 -1.89
C HIS A 80 -12.78 -7.05 -2.04
N ARG A 81 -13.19 -7.65 -0.92
CA ARG A 81 -14.37 -8.51 -0.82
C ARG A 81 -15.51 -7.71 -0.17
N PRO A 82 -16.58 -7.40 -0.92
CA PRO A 82 -17.75 -6.73 -0.37
C PRO A 82 -18.32 -7.50 0.83
N LYS A 83 -18.69 -6.78 1.90
CA LYS A 83 -19.34 -7.36 3.09
C LYS A 83 -20.72 -6.78 3.38
N LYS A 84 -21.10 -5.72 2.66
CA LYS A 84 -22.32 -4.96 2.84
C LYS A 84 -22.69 -4.38 1.50
N SER A 85 -23.96 -4.38 1.13
CA SER A 85 -24.45 -3.83 -0.13
C SER A 85 -24.01 -2.37 -0.35
N GLY A 86 -23.85 -1.99 -1.61
CA GLY A 86 -23.42 -0.64 -1.96
C GLY A 86 -23.00 -0.44 -3.41
N GLU A 87 -22.81 0.83 -3.77
CA GLU A 87 -22.38 1.24 -5.10
C GLU A 87 -20.87 1.03 -5.31
N LEU A 88 -20.52 0.50 -6.48
CA LEU A 88 -19.16 0.31 -6.97
C LEU A 88 -18.88 1.24 -8.15
N LYS A 89 -17.74 1.92 -8.12
CA LYS A 89 -17.18 2.69 -9.24
C LYS A 89 -15.70 2.35 -9.40
N PHE A 90 -15.27 2.07 -10.63
CA PHE A 90 -13.84 1.95 -10.93
C PHE A 90 -13.19 3.34 -10.95
N LEU A 91 -11.93 3.38 -10.52
CA LEU A 91 -11.12 4.59 -10.48
C LEU A 91 -9.90 4.42 -11.37
N ASP A 92 -9.70 5.39 -12.25
CA ASP A 92 -8.57 5.56 -13.15
C ASP A 92 -7.99 6.97 -12.98
N MET A 93 -6.96 7.31 -13.77
CA MET A 93 -6.34 8.64 -13.74
C MET A 93 -7.24 9.78 -14.26
N THR A 94 -8.42 9.50 -14.81
CA THR A 94 -9.37 10.56 -15.19
C THR A 94 -10.08 11.13 -13.97
N SER A 95 -10.23 10.32 -12.92
CA SER A 95 -10.82 10.72 -11.65
C SER A 95 -9.77 11.35 -10.71
N GLU A 96 -10.16 12.36 -9.94
CA GLU A 96 -9.26 13.02 -8.96
C GLU A 96 -8.69 12.02 -7.93
N ASP A 97 -9.53 11.12 -7.40
CA ASP A 97 -9.05 10.08 -6.49
C ASP A 97 -8.06 9.13 -7.15
N GLY A 98 -8.28 8.76 -8.41
CA GLY A 98 -7.35 7.89 -9.14
C GLY A 98 -6.04 8.58 -9.50
N LYS A 99 -6.04 9.88 -9.85
CA LYS A 99 -4.81 10.68 -9.97
C LYS A 99 -4.02 10.68 -8.67
N MET A 100 -4.69 10.88 -7.54
CA MET A 100 -4.06 10.86 -6.23
C MET A 100 -3.48 9.49 -5.87
N ILE A 101 -4.15 8.40 -6.23
CA ILE A 101 -3.64 7.02 -6.06
C ILE A 101 -2.39 6.82 -6.90
N TYR A 102 -2.41 7.24 -8.17
CA TYR A 102 -1.29 7.12 -9.09
C TYR A 102 -0.06 7.90 -8.60
N ILE A 103 -0.22 9.18 -8.25
CA ILE A 103 0.86 10.04 -7.74
C ILE A 103 1.48 9.44 -6.47
N ARG A 104 0.65 8.89 -5.56
CA ARG A 104 1.15 8.22 -4.35
C ARG A 104 1.94 6.94 -4.65
N GLY A 105 1.53 6.19 -5.68
CA GLY A 105 2.26 5.02 -6.18
C GLY A 105 3.63 5.42 -6.74
N LEU A 106 3.69 6.46 -7.57
CA LEU A 106 4.95 7.00 -8.09
C LEU A 106 5.87 7.51 -6.97
N LEU A 107 5.33 8.28 -6.01
CA LEU A 107 6.09 8.74 -4.85
C LEU A 107 6.69 7.56 -4.09
N TYR A 108 5.93 6.50 -3.96
CA TYR A 108 6.38 5.30 -3.26
C TYR A 108 7.53 4.62 -4.01
N ILE A 109 7.41 4.42 -5.32
CA ILE A 109 8.49 3.85 -6.16
C ILE A 109 9.75 4.72 -6.11
N LEU A 110 9.60 6.05 -6.16
CA LEU A 110 10.73 6.98 -6.00
C LEU A 110 11.41 6.84 -4.64
N CYS A 111 10.63 6.83 -3.55
CA CYS A 111 11.19 6.59 -2.22
C CYS A 111 11.88 5.23 -2.13
N MET A 112 11.35 4.22 -2.84
CA MET A 112 11.95 2.90 -2.89
C MET A 112 13.31 2.90 -3.59
N ALA A 113 13.40 3.54 -4.76
CA ALA A 113 14.63 3.68 -5.53
C ALA A 113 15.70 4.43 -4.73
N ILE A 114 15.36 5.59 -4.17
CA ILE A 114 16.28 6.38 -3.34
C ILE A 114 16.75 5.59 -2.13
N ASN A 115 15.87 4.88 -1.43
CA ASN A 115 16.27 4.09 -0.26
C ASN A 115 17.17 2.89 -0.61
N ARG A 116 17.09 2.35 -1.85
CA ARG A 116 17.97 1.28 -2.32
C ARG A 116 19.36 1.79 -2.69
N LEU A 117 19.42 2.89 -3.45
CA LEU A 117 20.67 3.48 -3.93
C LEU A 117 21.38 4.30 -2.84
N TYR A 118 20.61 5.08 -2.08
CA TYR A 118 21.08 6.03 -1.07
C TYR A 118 20.34 5.84 0.28
N PRO A 119 20.61 4.75 1.03
CA PRO A 119 19.85 4.39 2.24
C PRO A 119 19.85 5.45 3.37
N ASN A 120 20.82 6.35 3.36
CA ASN A 120 20.95 7.43 4.35
C ASN A 120 20.33 8.75 3.87
N ALA A 121 19.74 8.81 2.68
CA ALA A 121 19.12 10.01 2.13
C ALA A 121 17.90 10.42 2.96
N LYS A 122 17.80 11.72 3.26
CA LYS A 122 16.72 12.34 4.02
C LYS A 122 15.79 13.08 3.06
N ILE A 123 14.75 12.37 2.66
CA ILE A 123 13.74 12.85 1.70
C ILE A 123 12.71 13.72 2.44
N ARG A 124 12.46 14.93 1.91
CA ARG A 124 11.39 15.83 2.33
C ARG A 124 10.55 16.21 1.11
N THR A 125 9.25 15.90 1.16
CA THR A 125 8.27 16.44 0.20
C THR A 125 7.94 17.87 0.61
N GLU A 126 8.08 18.83 -0.30
CA GLU A 126 7.85 20.25 0.02
C GLU A 126 6.60 20.79 -0.67
N TYR A 127 6.52 20.69 -2.00
CA TYR A 127 5.41 21.25 -2.77
C TYR A 127 4.68 20.18 -3.58
N GLN A 128 3.35 20.20 -3.51
CA GLN A 128 2.46 19.47 -4.39
C GLN A 128 1.84 20.48 -5.36
N LEU A 129 2.27 20.44 -6.61
CA LEU A 129 1.66 21.17 -7.72
C LEU A 129 0.61 20.28 -8.38
N HIS A 130 -0.29 20.86 -9.18
CA HIS A 130 -1.38 20.11 -9.81
C HIS A 130 -0.88 18.89 -10.61
N ASN A 131 0.23 19.05 -11.34
CA ASN A 131 0.80 18.01 -12.21
C ASN A 131 2.27 17.65 -11.86
N ALA A 132 2.79 18.16 -10.75
CA ALA A 132 4.19 17.96 -10.39
C ALA A 132 4.37 17.94 -8.88
N MET A 133 5.44 17.30 -8.41
CA MET A 133 5.77 17.25 -7.00
C MET A 133 7.24 17.57 -6.84
N TYR A 134 7.52 18.51 -5.95
CA TYR A 134 8.90 18.89 -5.63
C TYR A 134 9.35 18.17 -4.36
N ILE A 135 10.47 17.47 -4.48
CA ILE A 135 11.05 16.66 -3.42
C ILE A 135 12.49 17.11 -3.23
N ASN A 136 12.84 17.38 -1.98
CA ASN A 136 14.16 17.80 -1.56
C ASN A 136 14.86 16.66 -0.81
N ILE A 137 16.14 16.42 -1.12
CA ILE A 137 17.00 15.51 -0.39
C ILE A 137 17.97 16.35 0.44
N THR A 138 17.70 16.44 1.74
CA THR A 138 18.28 17.49 2.60
C THR A 138 19.74 17.27 3.01
N ASN A 139 20.30 16.08 2.76
CA ASN A 139 21.64 15.70 3.22
C ASN A 139 22.57 15.22 2.11
N LEU A 140 22.18 15.41 0.85
CA LEU A 140 22.97 15.07 -0.34
C LEU A 140 22.79 16.16 -1.38
N GLU A 141 23.86 16.50 -2.09
CA GLU A 141 23.76 17.30 -3.31
C GLU A 141 23.38 16.37 -4.47
N LEU A 142 22.32 16.71 -5.19
CA LEU A 142 21.87 15.95 -6.35
C LEU A 142 22.75 16.28 -7.56
N THR A 143 23.30 15.26 -8.19
CA THR A 143 23.95 15.37 -9.51
C THR A 143 23.06 14.76 -10.59
N ASP A 144 23.29 15.13 -11.84
CA ASP A 144 22.53 14.58 -12.98
C ASP A 144 22.67 13.06 -13.09
N ASP A 145 23.86 12.53 -12.78
CA ASP A 145 24.11 11.08 -12.74
C ASP A 145 23.25 10.40 -11.65
N MET A 146 23.15 11.00 -10.46
CA MET A 146 22.30 10.46 -9.40
C MET A 146 20.82 10.45 -9.80
N VAL A 147 20.36 11.49 -10.50
CA VAL A 147 18.97 11.57 -10.99
C VAL A 147 18.72 10.46 -12.01
N LYS A 148 19.67 10.22 -12.92
CA LYS A 148 19.57 9.14 -13.90
C LYS A 148 19.56 7.76 -13.25
N ASP A 149 20.44 7.52 -12.28
CA ASP A 149 20.47 6.25 -11.52
C ASP A 149 19.14 6.00 -10.80
N ILE A 150 18.54 7.04 -10.21
CA ILE A 150 17.23 6.95 -9.57
C ILE A 150 16.14 6.60 -10.59
N GLU A 151 16.13 7.25 -11.76
CA GLU A 151 15.16 6.98 -12.81
C GLU A 151 15.24 5.53 -13.31
N ASP A 152 16.45 5.02 -13.52
CA ASP A 152 16.67 3.65 -13.99
C ASP A 152 16.28 2.62 -12.92
N GLU A 153 16.58 2.86 -11.64
CA GLU A 153 16.11 2.00 -10.55
C GLU A 153 14.58 2.05 -10.40
N MET A 154 13.94 3.21 -10.62
CA MET A 154 12.47 3.29 -10.61
C MET A 154 11.85 2.41 -11.72
N LYS A 155 12.41 2.43 -12.93
CA LYS A 155 11.97 1.57 -14.05
C LYS A 155 12.16 0.09 -13.70
N ASP A 156 13.32 -0.29 -13.17
CA ASP A 156 13.59 -1.66 -12.73
C ASP A 156 12.62 -2.14 -11.63
N ILE A 157 12.25 -1.27 -10.68
CA ILE A 157 11.24 -1.60 -9.65
C ILE A 157 9.87 -1.88 -10.29
N VAL A 158 9.48 -1.11 -11.31
CA VAL A 158 8.22 -1.30 -12.05
C VAL A 158 8.26 -2.61 -12.83
N ASP A 159 9.36 -2.89 -13.53
CA ASP A 159 9.54 -4.10 -14.35
C ASP A 159 9.51 -5.38 -13.50
N LYS A 160 10.03 -5.33 -12.27
CA LYS A 160 9.98 -6.44 -11.31
C LYS A 160 8.57 -6.73 -10.77
N ASN A 161 7.61 -5.82 -10.97
CA ASN A 161 6.19 -5.98 -10.65
C ASN A 161 5.95 -6.60 -9.26
N TYR A 162 6.56 -6.01 -8.24
CA TYR A 162 6.46 -6.50 -6.87
C TYR A 162 5.02 -6.50 -6.34
N GLU A 163 4.64 -7.56 -5.62
CA GLU A 163 3.34 -7.60 -4.96
C GLU A 163 3.29 -6.64 -3.75
N ILE A 164 2.22 -5.84 -3.68
CA ILE A 164 1.91 -5.01 -2.52
C ILE A 164 1.10 -5.83 -1.51
N ILE A 165 1.71 -6.12 -0.35
CA ILE A 165 1.14 -6.92 0.73
C ILE A 165 0.64 -6.00 1.84
N LYS A 166 -0.65 -6.11 2.17
CA LYS A 166 -1.25 -5.41 3.31
C LYS A 166 -1.18 -6.27 4.56
N LYS A 167 -0.65 -5.72 5.65
CA LYS A 167 -0.63 -6.36 6.97
C LYS A 167 -1.25 -5.47 8.03
N ALA A 168 -2.03 -6.10 8.90
CA ALA A 168 -2.54 -5.51 10.12
C ALA A 168 -1.52 -5.72 11.23
N PHE A 169 -1.25 -4.67 12.00
CA PHE A 169 -0.41 -4.70 13.18
C PHE A 169 -1.24 -4.25 14.38
N THR A 170 -1.01 -4.87 15.53
CA THR A 170 -1.44 -4.27 16.80
C THR A 170 -0.63 -3.02 17.09
N LYS A 171 -1.05 -2.23 18.08
CA LYS A 171 -0.32 -1.03 18.48
C LYS A 171 1.11 -1.37 18.92
N GLU A 172 1.27 -2.41 19.71
CA GLU A 172 2.56 -2.86 20.24
C GLU A 172 3.48 -3.35 19.11
N GLU A 173 2.97 -4.19 18.20
CA GLU A 173 3.73 -4.68 17.05
C GLU A 173 4.17 -3.53 16.13
N ALA A 174 3.30 -2.53 15.94
CA ALA A 174 3.62 -1.36 15.14
C ALA A 174 4.71 -0.50 15.81
N GLU A 175 4.67 -0.33 17.14
CA GLU A 175 5.68 0.42 17.89
C GLU A 175 7.06 -0.23 17.80
N GLU A 176 7.16 -1.54 18.03
CA GLU A 176 8.41 -2.29 17.86
C GLU A 176 8.96 -2.14 16.44
N PHE A 177 8.06 -2.21 15.44
CA PHE A 177 8.42 -2.05 14.05
C PHE A 177 8.95 -0.64 13.74
N TYR A 178 8.33 0.43 14.23
CA TYR A 178 8.82 1.80 14.00
C TYR A 178 10.11 2.11 14.74
N MET A 179 10.29 1.59 15.96
CA MET A 179 11.53 1.74 16.72
C MET A 179 12.71 1.09 15.98
N LYS A 180 12.50 -0.11 15.43
CA LYS A 180 13.53 -0.82 14.66
C LYS A 180 13.87 -0.11 13.34
N ASN A 181 12.88 0.45 12.66
CA ASN A 181 13.04 1.11 11.36
C ASN A 181 13.26 2.63 11.45
N ARG A 182 13.37 3.20 12.66
CA ARG A 182 13.58 4.64 12.93
C ARG A 182 12.62 5.58 12.18
N SER A 183 11.37 5.17 11.97
CA SER A 183 10.38 6.00 11.28
C SER A 183 9.71 6.98 12.25
N LEU A 184 10.15 8.26 12.21
CA LEU A 184 9.57 9.35 12.99
C LEU A 184 8.04 9.51 12.78
N ARG A 185 7.56 9.29 11.56
CA ARG A 185 6.13 9.45 11.22
C ARG A 185 5.26 8.31 11.73
N GLY A 186 5.79 7.08 11.80
CA GLY A 186 5.07 5.94 12.39
C GLY A 186 4.82 6.14 13.88
N MET A 187 5.78 6.75 14.58
CA MET A 187 5.69 7.06 16.01
C MET A 187 4.63 8.10 16.36
N LEU A 188 4.15 8.92 15.41
CA LEU A 188 3.09 9.91 15.63
C LEU A 188 1.67 9.32 15.48
N GLN A 189 1.53 8.07 15.03
CA GLN A 189 0.22 7.40 14.87
C GLN A 189 -0.28 6.69 16.13
N LYS A 190 0.47 6.78 17.24
CA LYS A 190 0.23 6.07 18.51
C LYS A 190 -1.16 6.32 19.11
N ASP A 191 -1.78 7.46 18.82
CA ASP A 191 -2.93 7.95 19.57
C ASP A 191 -4.27 7.84 18.81
N VAL A 192 -4.28 7.26 17.61
CA VAL A 192 -5.46 7.38 16.71
C VAL A 192 -6.27 6.09 16.58
N LYS A 193 -5.65 4.89 16.62
CA LYS A 193 -6.35 3.60 16.40
C LYS A 193 -5.71 2.43 17.16
N ASN A 194 -6.54 1.44 17.53
CA ASN A 194 -6.10 0.17 18.13
C ASN A 194 -5.35 -0.75 17.16
N GLU A 195 -5.50 -0.53 15.85
CA GLU A 195 -4.89 -1.34 14.79
C GLU A 195 -4.30 -0.42 13.72
N VAL A 196 -3.06 -0.71 13.30
CA VAL A 196 -2.37 0.01 12.23
C VAL A 196 -2.22 -0.91 11.01
N LYS A 197 -2.56 -0.39 9.83
CA LYS A 197 -2.45 -1.14 8.57
C LYS A 197 -1.28 -0.61 7.77
N LEU A 198 -0.29 -1.49 7.57
CA LEU A 198 0.92 -1.21 6.80
C LEU A 198 0.86 -1.94 5.46
N TYR A 199 1.34 -1.27 4.42
CA TYR A 199 1.48 -1.84 3.08
C TYR A 199 2.96 -2.05 2.81
N PHE A 200 3.33 -3.23 2.35
CA PHE A 200 4.71 -3.64 2.07
C PHE A 200 4.86 -3.93 0.58
N CYS A 201 5.93 -3.42 -0.02
CA CYS A 201 6.36 -3.76 -1.37
C CYS A 201 7.85 -4.09 -1.30
N ASP A 202 8.21 -5.33 -1.66
CA ASP A 202 9.54 -5.89 -1.42
C ASP A 202 9.99 -5.73 0.05
N ARG A 203 10.91 -4.79 0.32
CA ARG A 203 11.52 -4.53 1.63
C ARG A 203 11.09 -3.21 2.25
N ILE A 204 10.26 -2.45 1.55
CA ILE A 204 9.88 -1.09 1.93
C ILE A 204 8.42 -1.10 2.33
N PHE A 205 8.09 -0.32 3.36
CA PHE A 205 6.73 -0.21 3.85
C PHE A 205 6.22 1.23 3.69
N GLN A 206 4.94 1.37 3.35
CA GLN A 206 4.25 2.64 3.31
C GLN A 206 3.16 2.68 4.38
N LEU A 207 3.20 3.76 5.17
CA LEU A 207 2.09 4.19 6.01
C LEU A 207 1.13 4.98 5.12
N PHE A 208 0.00 4.39 4.72
CA PHE A 208 -0.97 5.08 3.84
C PHE A 208 -1.75 6.20 4.55
N LEU A 209 -1.51 6.41 5.84
CA LEU A 209 -2.20 7.38 6.69
C LEU A 209 -1.62 8.80 6.55
N TRP A 210 -1.49 9.32 5.32
CA TRP A 210 -1.29 10.76 5.05
C TRP A 210 -2.03 11.18 3.75
N CYS A 211 -3.36 11.12 3.78
CA CYS A 211 -4.17 12.31 3.47
C CYS A 211 -4.31 13.07 4.79
N ASN A 212 -3.38 13.97 5.07
CA ASN A 212 -3.64 15.18 5.85
C ASN A 212 -2.37 16.01 5.71
N ALA A 213 -2.49 17.12 4.99
CA ALA A 213 -1.49 18.16 5.00
C ALA A 213 -1.18 18.52 6.45
N ASN A 214 0.08 18.42 6.86
CA ASN A 214 0.55 19.31 7.91
C ASN A 214 1.18 20.51 7.21
N ILE A 215 0.30 21.47 6.94
CA ILE A 215 0.61 22.88 7.07
C ILE A 215 0.98 23.06 8.55
N TYR A 216 2.27 23.08 8.86
CA TYR A 216 2.72 23.80 10.05
C TYR A 216 3.30 25.12 9.56
N LYS A 217 2.73 26.20 10.09
CA LYS A 217 3.34 27.53 10.11
C LYS A 217 4.71 27.46 10.79
#